data_AF-A0A538HED5-F1
#
_entry.id   AF-A0A538HED5-F1
#
_cell.length_a   1.000
_cell.length_b   1.000
_cell.length_c   1.000
_cell.angle_alpha   90.00
_cell.angle_beta   90.00
_cell.angle_gamma   90.00
#
_symmetry.space_group_name_H-M   'P 1'
#
loop_
_entity.id
_entity.type
_entity.pdbx_description
1 polymer ?
#
loop_
_entity_poly.entity_id
_entity_poly.type
_entity_poly.pdbx_seq_one_letter_code
_entity_poly.pdbx_strand_id
1 'polypeptide(L)'
;PIGHMLHLQHDRPDIAASARWYLEPVDYLSMRFTGTAAASPASMTAAWLTDNRRLDRVAYDSGLVRMAGIDGSKLPPLRPSGSVTGTVRDDVADDLGLPHGVVVVAGMPDLHSAAVGAGTLLDYQCHMALSTTSWISCPVAYKKTDAIRQIASVPGPNPEGYLVANNHETAGACLQWLRDKALAPDAGGPRPSFGELVELAASAPRGSGNVLFTPWLAGERSPVDDRSARAGFHNVSLATGRAELVRAVLEGVAFNNRWLHDAVERFVKRRLEPIRVFGGGAQSDLWCQTHADVMDRTIERLADPLHVNLQGAAMLAGIALGELDRASAHDLVKVDAVFRPDPSSRGVYDRLYDEFTKLYKSQKDMFHRLNRPPRRKRPG
;
A
#
# COMPACT_ATOMS: atom_id res chain seq x y z
N PRO A 1 6.59 12.98 4.53
CA PRO A 1 7.89 13.71 4.40
C PRO A 1 7.80 15.22 4.64
N ILE A 2 7.14 16.01 3.77
CA ILE A 2 7.11 17.49 3.88
C ILE A 2 6.65 17.96 5.27
N GLY A 3 5.55 17.42 5.78
CA GLY A 3 5.01 17.83 7.09
C GLY A 3 6.01 17.64 8.24
N HIS A 4 6.83 16.59 8.20
CA HIS A 4 7.88 16.36 9.21
C HIS A 4 9.02 17.37 9.06
N MET A 5 9.44 17.67 7.83
CA MET A 5 10.48 18.67 7.57
C MET A 5 10.03 20.07 8.03
N LEU A 6 8.79 20.44 7.74
CA LEU A 6 8.20 21.70 8.20
C LEU A 6 8.07 21.76 9.73
N HIS A 7 7.67 20.67 10.38
CA HIS A 7 7.66 20.58 11.84
C HIS A 7 9.06 20.83 12.42
N LEU A 8 10.10 20.21 11.85
CA LEU A 8 11.47 20.48 12.28
C LEU A 8 11.85 21.96 12.06
N GLN A 9 11.57 22.53 10.89
CA GLN A 9 11.92 23.91 10.58
C GLN A 9 11.20 24.94 11.47
N HIS A 10 9.93 24.73 11.78
CA HIS A 10 9.10 25.73 12.48
C HIS A 10 8.98 25.49 13.98
N ASP A 11 8.82 24.23 14.40
CA ASP A 11 8.54 23.91 15.80
C ASP A 11 9.82 23.46 16.54
N ARG A 12 10.84 22.97 15.84
CA ARG A 12 12.14 22.50 16.39
C ARG A 12 13.36 23.13 15.69
N PRO A 13 13.43 24.47 15.60
CA PRO A 13 14.43 25.16 14.78
C PRO A 13 15.88 24.91 15.21
N ASP A 14 16.13 24.59 16.49
CA ASP A 14 17.42 24.16 17.03
C ASP A 14 17.92 22.85 16.39
N ILE A 15 17.02 21.87 16.28
CA ILE A 15 17.29 20.60 15.60
C ILE A 15 17.44 20.86 14.10
N ALA A 16 16.55 21.65 13.50
CA ALA A 16 16.66 21.97 12.07
C ALA A 16 17.99 22.64 11.75
N ALA A 17 18.46 23.60 12.56
CA ALA A 17 19.72 24.29 12.35
C ALA A 17 20.94 23.35 12.42
N SER A 18 20.95 22.42 13.38
CA SER A 18 22.03 21.43 13.54
C SER A 18 21.99 20.29 12.53
N ALA A 19 20.82 19.99 11.95
CA ALA A 19 20.67 18.97 10.92
C ALA A 19 21.30 19.42 9.58
N ARG A 20 22.18 18.59 9.02
CA ARG A 20 22.71 18.78 7.67
C ARG A 20 21.74 18.29 6.59
N TRP A 21 21.03 17.18 6.83
CA TRP A 21 20.18 16.52 5.84
C TRP A 21 18.82 16.13 6.40
N TYR A 22 17.77 16.23 5.59
CA TYR A 22 16.47 15.60 5.80
C TYR A 22 16.39 14.30 4.99
N LEU A 23 16.63 13.17 5.67
CA LEU A 23 16.65 11.84 5.06
C LEU A 23 15.38 11.06 5.43
N GLU A 24 14.87 10.28 4.48
CA GLU A 24 13.91 9.22 4.79
C GLU A 24 14.62 8.04 5.49
N PRO A 25 13.92 7.18 6.24
CA PRO A 25 14.54 6.12 7.03
C PRO A 25 15.48 5.21 6.23
N VAL A 26 15.13 4.88 4.98
CA VAL A 26 15.95 4.04 4.10
C VAL A 26 17.26 4.71 3.69
N ASP A 27 17.22 6.02 3.47
CA ASP A 27 18.39 6.83 3.09
C ASP A 27 19.30 7.04 4.30
N TYR A 28 18.71 7.25 5.48
CA TYR A 28 19.44 7.30 6.74
C TYR A 28 20.18 5.99 7.02
N LEU A 29 19.52 4.83 6.87
CA LEU A 29 20.18 3.53 7.02
C LEU A 29 21.31 3.38 6.01
N SER A 30 21.09 3.72 4.74
CA SER A 30 22.15 3.68 3.72
C SER A 30 23.36 4.55 4.10
N MET A 31 23.13 5.76 4.63
CA MET A 31 24.18 6.64 5.15
C MET A 31 24.88 6.02 6.37
N ARG A 32 24.15 5.37 7.27
CA ARG A 32 24.73 4.69 8.44
C ARG A 32 25.61 3.50 8.08
N PHE A 33 25.36 2.85 6.94
CA PHE A 33 26.21 1.77 6.43
C PHE A 33 27.42 2.30 5.64
N THR A 34 27.25 3.35 4.84
CA THR A 34 28.27 3.81 3.86
C THR A 34 29.04 5.06 4.28
N GLY A 35 28.56 5.79 5.29
CA GLY A 35 29.05 7.13 5.64
C GLY A 35 28.62 8.23 4.64
N THR A 36 27.92 7.89 3.55
CA THR A 36 27.55 8.84 2.50
C THR A 36 26.07 9.18 2.56
N ALA A 37 25.74 10.45 2.77
CA ALA A 37 24.36 10.93 2.70
C ALA A 37 23.92 11.07 1.24
N ALA A 38 22.91 10.31 0.87
CA ALA A 38 22.25 10.39 -0.43
C ALA A 38 20.81 9.89 -0.30
N ALA A 39 19.94 10.37 -1.19
CA ALA A 39 18.62 9.81 -1.39
C ALA A 39 18.45 9.36 -2.84
N SER A 40 17.32 8.74 -3.16
CA SER A 40 16.97 8.40 -4.54
C SER A 40 15.66 9.06 -4.97
N PRO A 41 15.42 9.22 -6.29
CA PRO A 41 14.11 9.60 -6.81
C PRO A 41 12.96 8.79 -6.20
N ALA A 42 13.15 7.48 -6.03
CA ALA A 42 12.18 6.58 -5.42
C ALA A 42 11.93 6.93 -3.94
N SER A 43 12.98 7.03 -3.11
CA SER A 43 12.81 7.34 -1.68
C SER A 43 12.16 8.72 -1.45
N MET A 44 12.48 9.69 -2.31
CA MET A 44 11.93 11.05 -2.23
C MET A 44 10.60 11.24 -2.97
N THR A 45 10.03 10.20 -3.58
CA THR A 45 8.79 10.31 -4.36
C THR A 45 7.63 10.87 -3.52
N ALA A 46 7.47 10.37 -2.29
CA ALA A 46 6.40 10.81 -1.38
C ALA A 46 6.64 12.20 -0.77
N ALA A 47 7.81 12.81 -1.00
CA ALA A 47 8.06 14.19 -0.64
C ALA A 47 7.45 15.16 -1.66
N TRP A 48 7.11 14.74 -2.88
CA TRP A 48 6.53 15.62 -3.91
C TRP A 48 7.39 16.87 -4.22
N LEU A 49 8.71 16.76 -4.05
CA LEU A 49 9.67 17.84 -4.27
C LEU A 49 10.44 17.71 -5.60
N THR A 50 10.21 16.64 -6.37
CA THR A 50 10.95 16.33 -7.60
C THR A 50 10.09 16.50 -8.84
N ASP A 51 10.71 16.92 -9.95
CA ASP A 51 10.08 16.80 -11.27
C ASP A 51 10.25 15.38 -11.80
N ASN A 52 9.13 14.65 -11.86
CA ASN A 52 9.09 13.26 -12.30
C ASN A 52 8.40 13.05 -13.66
N ARG A 53 8.21 14.12 -14.44
CA ARG A 53 7.66 14.02 -15.80
C ARG A 53 8.63 13.40 -16.80
N ARG A 54 9.92 13.44 -16.49
CA ARG A 54 11.02 12.85 -17.26
C ARG A 54 11.89 12.02 -16.35
N LEU A 55 11.81 10.70 -16.49
CA LEU A 55 12.50 9.76 -15.59
C LEU A 55 14.02 9.77 -15.77
N ASP A 56 14.52 10.19 -16.94
CA ASP A 56 15.95 10.31 -17.22
C ASP A 56 16.63 11.48 -16.47
N ARG A 57 15.85 12.39 -15.86
CA ARG A 57 16.36 13.63 -15.24
C ARG A 57 15.63 14.01 -13.96
N VAL A 58 15.21 13.03 -13.15
CA VAL A 58 14.50 13.33 -11.90
C VAL A 58 15.42 14.07 -10.93
N ALA A 59 15.06 15.32 -10.65
CA ALA A 59 15.78 16.22 -9.74
C ALA A 59 14.78 16.98 -8.87
N TYR A 60 15.26 17.58 -7.78
CA TYR A 60 14.43 18.51 -7.00
C TYR A 60 14.04 19.71 -7.86
N ASP A 61 12.75 20.00 -7.90
CA ASP A 61 12.23 21.17 -8.59
C ASP A 61 12.27 22.38 -7.64
N SER A 62 13.00 23.42 -8.02
CA SER A 62 13.17 24.61 -7.18
C SER A 62 11.85 25.33 -6.88
N GLY A 63 10.86 25.22 -7.77
CA GLY A 63 9.51 25.75 -7.59
C GLY A 63 8.75 24.96 -6.55
N LEU A 64 8.75 23.63 -6.62
CA LEU A 64 8.12 22.75 -5.65
C LEU A 64 8.73 22.91 -4.26
N VAL A 65 10.06 22.94 -4.15
CA VAL A 65 10.78 23.14 -2.88
C VAL A 65 10.40 24.46 -2.23
N ARG A 66 10.40 25.55 -3.01
CA ARG A 66 10.01 26.88 -2.52
C ARG A 66 8.53 26.94 -2.15
N MET A 67 7.65 26.36 -2.97
CA MET A 67 6.21 26.32 -2.70
C MET A 67 5.89 25.53 -1.44
N ALA A 68 6.63 24.46 -1.16
CA ALA A 68 6.50 23.67 0.06
C ALA A 68 7.10 24.35 1.30
N GLY A 69 7.86 25.45 1.14
CA GLY A 69 8.52 26.16 2.24
C GLY A 69 9.72 25.40 2.83
N ILE A 70 10.31 24.46 2.08
CA ILE A 70 11.43 23.64 2.54
C ILE A 70 12.76 24.33 2.25
N ASP A 71 13.70 24.28 3.19
CA ASP A 71 15.09 24.66 2.96
C ASP A 71 15.76 23.61 2.06
N GLY A 72 15.88 23.95 0.77
CA GLY A 72 16.50 23.09 -0.22
C GLY A 72 17.95 22.71 0.07
N SER A 73 18.68 23.48 0.89
CA SER A 73 20.06 23.17 1.26
C SER A 73 20.18 21.96 2.20
N LYS A 74 19.07 21.57 2.84
CA LYS A 74 18.95 20.39 3.71
C LYS A 74 18.47 19.16 2.96
N LEU A 75 18.16 19.25 1.68
CA LEU A 75 17.77 18.09 0.87
C LEU A 75 19.03 17.31 0.42
N PRO A 76 19.08 15.99 0.66
CA PRO A 76 20.24 15.16 0.29
C PRO A 76 20.45 15.11 -1.22
N PRO A 77 21.68 14.93 -1.72
CA PRO A 77 21.90 14.72 -3.14
C PRO A 77 21.16 13.46 -3.63
N LEU A 78 20.52 13.57 -4.79
CA LEU A 78 19.82 12.44 -5.42
C LEU A 78 20.80 11.58 -6.22
N ARG A 79 20.80 10.28 -5.95
CA ARG A 79 21.46 9.24 -6.75
C ARG A 79 20.40 8.49 -7.56
N PRO A 80 20.72 7.98 -8.75
CA PRO A 80 19.78 7.16 -9.51
C PRO A 80 19.23 6.01 -8.66
N SER A 81 17.92 5.76 -8.75
CA SER A 81 17.33 4.62 -8.06
C SER A 81 17.90 3.31 -8.61
N GLY A 82 18.25 2.38 -7.72
CA GLY A 82 18.96 1.15 -8.11
C GLY A 82 20.44 1.34 -8.48
N SER A 83 21.07 2.45 -8.09
CA SER A 83 22.53 2.61 -8.18
C SER A 83 23.24 2.23 -6.88
N VAL A 84 24.52 1.87 -6.94
CA VAL A 84 25.34 1.65 -5.74
C VAL A 84 25.59 3.00 -5.05
N THR A 85 25.19 3.11 -3.79
CA THR A 85 25.37 4.29 -2.93
C THR A 85 26.78 4.34 -2.34
N GLY A 86 27.39 3.17 -2.11
CA GLY A 86 28.74 3.03 -1.57
C GLY A 86 29.00 1.60 -1.08
N THR A 87 30.15 1.39 -0.45
CA THR A 87 30.46 0.16 0.29
C THR A 87 30.09 0.32 1.76
N VAL A 88 29.73 -0.79 2.41
CA VAL A 88 29.60 -0.84 3.88
C VAL A 88 30.96 -0.49 4.48
N ARG A 89 30.97 0.39 5.48
CA ARG A 89 32.21 0.73 6.20
C ARG A 89 32.73 -0.50 6.95
N ASP A 90 34.05 -0.62 7.07
CA ASP A 90 34.69 -1.78 7.70
C ASP A 90 34.22 -1.99 9.15
N ASP A 91 34.08 -0.92 9.94
CA ASP A 91 33.57 -1.01 11.32
C ASP A 91 32.13 -1.56 11.39
N VAL A 92 31.28 -1.20 10.44
CA VAL A 92 29.91 -1.73 10.35
C VAL A 92 29.91 -3.18 9.84
N ALA A 93 30.81 -3.51 8.91
CA ALA A 93 30.94 -4.86 8.39
C ALA A 93 31.38 -5.81 9.51
N ASP A 94 32.38 -5.44 10.30
CA ASP A 94 32.86 -6.18 11.46
C ASP A 94 31.75 -6.39 12.50
N ASP A 95 31.04 -5.31 12.87
CA ASP A 95 29.94 -5.35 13.86
C ASP A 95 28.79 -6.29 13.45
N LEU A 96 28.52 -6.40 12.14
CA LEU A 96 27.43 -7.21 11.60
C LEU A 96 27.88 -8.59 11.09
N GLY A 97 29.19 -8.88 11.13
CA GLY A 97 29.76 -10.11 10.57
C GLY A 97 29.62 -10.22 9.04
N LEU A 98 29.63 -9.10 8.34
CA LEU A 98 29.58 -9.05 6.88
C LEU A 98 31.00 -9.07 6.28
N PRO A 99 31.18 -9.64 5.08
CA PRO A 99 32.43 -9.47 4.34
C PRO A 99 32.75 -7.99 4.07
N HIS A 100 34.02 -7.62 4.11
CA HIS A 100 34.45 -6.31 3.65
C HIS A 100 34.17 -6.13 2.15
N GLY A 101 33.86 -4.89 1.76
CA GLY A 101 33.55 -4.55 0.36
C GLY A 101 32.12 -4.88 -0.08
N VAL A 102 31.24 -5.35 0.83
CA VAL A 102 29.80 -5.43 0.54
C VAL A 102 29.28 -4.06 0.12
N VAL A 103 28.51 -4.02 -0.96
CA VAL A 103 27.94 -2.80 -1.52
C VAL A 103 26.54 -2.53 -0.99
N VAL A 104 26.17 -1.26 -0.91
CA VAL A 104 24.83 -0.79 -0.56
C VAL A 104 24.20 -0.19 -1.80
N VAL A 105 23.13 -0.80 -2.30
CA VAL A 105 22.30 -0.25 -3.38
C VAL A 105 21.33 0.78 -2.81
N ALA A 106 21.08 1.87 -3.53
CA ALA A 106 20.13 2.90 -3.17
C ALA A 106 18.76 2.29 -2.89
N GLY A 107 18.32 2.41 -1.62
CA GLY A 107 17.10 1.78 -1.17
C GLY A 107 15.85 2.33 -1.86
N MET A 108 14.84 1.47 -1.93
CA MET A 108 13.55 1.77 -2.53
C MET A 108 12.42 1.63 -1.50
N PRO A 109 11.35 2.43 -1.62
CA PRO A 109 10.13 2.26 -0.85
C PRO A 109 9.48 0.88 -1.07
N ASP A 110 8.59 0.53 -0.15
CA ASP A 110 7.80 -0.71 -0.18
C ASP A 110 6.97 -0.86 -1.45
N LEU A 111 6.36 0.22 -1.97
CA LEU A 111 5.62 0.22 -3.23
C LEU A 111 6.46 -0.36 -4.38
N HIS A 112 7.73 0.06 -4.47
CA HIS A 112 8.64 -0.34 -5.53
C HIS A 112 9.14 -1.78 -5.34
N SER A 113 9.57 -2.12 -4.12
CA SER A 113 10.07 -3.47 -3.85
C SER A 113 8.95 -4.50 -3.95
N ALA A 114 7.72 -4.19 -3.54
CA ALA A 114 6.56 -5.04 -3.77
C ALA A 114 6.33 -5.35 -5.25
N ALA A 115 6.44 -4.38 -6.15
CA ALA A 115 6.27 -4.62 -7.58
C ALA A 115 7.32 -5.61 -8.13
N VAL A 116 8.57 -5.50 -7.67
CA VAL A 116 9.65 -6.43 -8.04
C VAL A 116 9.41 -7.81 -7.43
N GLY A 117 9.11 -7.88 -6.12
CA GLY A 117 8.90 -9.13 -5.40
C GLY A 117 7.63 -9.87 -5.81
N ALA A 118 6.62 -9.14 -6.28
CA ALA A 118 5.44 -9.72 -6.92
C ALA A 118 5.72 -10.15 -8.36
N GLY A 119 6.92 -9.91 -8.89
CA GLY A 119 7.30 -10.22 -10.25
C GLY A 119 6.56 -9.40 -11.29
N THR A 120 5.87 -8.33 -10.90
CA THR A 120 5.13 -7.46 -11.82
C THR A 120 6.06 -6.39 -12.37
N LEU A 121 6.97 -6.80 -13.25
CA LEU A 121 8.03 -5.95 -13.80
C LEU A 121 7.68 -5.41 -15.20
N LEU A 122 6.69 -6.02 -15.87
CA LEU A 122 6.20 -5.59 -17.16
C LEU A 122 4.92 -4.75 -17.00
N ASP A 123 4.71 -3.86 -17.95
CA ASP A 123 3.54 -2.99 -18.00
C ASP A 123 2.23 -3.78 -17.85
N TYR A 124 1.35 -3.25 -17.00
CA TYR A 124 0.02 -3.79 -16.67
C TYR A 124 0.00 -5.14 -15.94
N GLN A 125 1.15 -5.70 -15.54
CA GLN A 125 1.15 -6.80 -14.58
C GLN A 125 0.69 -6.26 -13.23
N CYS A 126 -0.41 -6.80 -12.71
CA CYS A 126 -1.11 -6.25 -11.55
C CYS A 126 -0.77 -7.03 -10.28
N HIS A 127 -0.58 -6.30 -9.20
CA HIS A 127 -0.48 -6.86 -7.86
C HIS A 127 -1.31 -6.07 -6.85
N MET A 128 -1.67 -6.75 -5.77
CA MET A 128 -2.43 -6.19 -4.67
C MET A 128 -1.80 -6.59 -3.34
N ALA A 129 -1.49 -5.60 -2.52
CA ALA A 129 -1.17 -5.84 -1.11
C ALA A 129 -2.46 -5.99 -0.31
N LEU A 130 -2.60 -7.09 0.41
CA LEU A 130 -3.67 -7.33 1.39
C LEU A 130 -3.04 -7.44 2.78
N SER A 131 -2.61 -6.31 3.31
CA SER A 131 -1.90 -6.16 4.59
C SER A 131 -2.77 -5.41 5.59
N THR A 132 -2.19 -4.74 6.59
CA THR A 132 -2.93 -3.82 7.49
C THR A 132 -3.78 -2.83 6.70
N THR A 133 -3.17 -2.23 5.67
CA THR A 133 -3.78 -1.46 4.58
C THR A 133 -3.87 -2.31 3.32
N SER A 134 -4.53 -1.81 2.28
CA SER A 134 -4.50 -2.45 0.96
C SER A 134 -4.24 -1.42 -0.13
N TRP A 135 -3.61 -1.85 -1.21
CA TRP A 135 -3.37 -1.01 -2.37
C TRP A 135 -3.18 -1.90 -3.59
N ILE A 136 -3.45 -1.36 -4.77
CA ILE A 136 -3.39 -2.09 -6.05
C ILE A 136 -2.45 -1.34 -6.97
N SER A 137 -1.47 -2.03 -7.55
CA SER A 137 -0.49 -1.39 -8.41
C SER A 137 -0.16 -2.23 -9.64
N CYS A 138 0.31 -1.54 -10.67
CA CYS A 138 0.90 -2.13 -11.86
C CYS A 138 1.88 -1.14 -12.49
N PRO A 139 2.94 -1.62 -13.16
CA PRO A 139 3.79 -0.77 -13.97
C PRO A 139 3.02 -0.18 -15.17
N VAL A 140 3.35 1.06 -15.54
CA VAL A 140 2.82 1.73 -16.73
C VAL A 140 3.88 2.62 -17.38
N ALA A 141 3.91 2.71 -18.70
CA ALA A 141 4.87 3.56 -19.44
C ALA A 141 4.64 5.08 -19.38
N TYR A 142 3.67 5.60 -18.60
CA TYR A 142 3.29 7.02 -18.68
C TYR A 142 3.00 7.69 -17.34
N LYS A 143 3.28 8.99 -17.27
CA LYS A 143 2.83 9.87 -16.19
C LYS A 143 1.35 10.20 -16.34
N LYS A 144 0.56 9.96 -15.30
CA LYS A 144 -0.85 10.36 -15.19
C LYS A 144 -1.20 10.63 -13.73
N THR A 145 -2.18 11.49 -13.51
CA THR A 145 -2.74 11.78 -12.19
C THR A 145 -4.26 11.91 -12.31
N ASP A 146 -4.99 11.20 -11.45
CA ASP A 146 -6.42 11.37 -11.19
C ASP A 146 -6.55 11.87 -9.74
N ALA A 147 -6.57 13.19 -9.58
CA ALA A 147 -6.66 13.83 -8.27
C ALA A 147 -8.01 13.61 -7.59
N ILE A 148 -9.07 13.31 -8.34
CA ILE A 148 -10.40 13.06 -7.76
C ILE A 148 -10.38 11.72 -7.03
N ARG A 149 -9.74 10.70 -7.63
CA ARG A 149 -9.68 9.35 -7.07
C ARG A 149 -8.42 9.07 -6.26
N GLN A 150 -7.53 10.05 -6.12
CA GLN A 150 -6.23 9.90 -5.47
C GLN A 150 -5.41 8.75 -6.07
N ILE A 151 -5.34 8.70 -7.40
CA ILE A 151 -4.52 7.72 -8.14
C ILE A 151 -3.49 8.49 -8.96
N ALA A 152 -2.22 8.14 -8.85
CA ALA A 152 -1.18 8.74 -9.66
C ALA A 152 -0.21 7.66 -10.12
N SER A 153 0.36 7.80 -11.32
CA SER A 153 1.56 7.05 -11.64
C SER A 153 2.78 7.83 -11.14
N VAL A 154 3.66 7.15 -10.42
CA VAL A 154 4.90 7.67 -9.83
C VAL A 154 6.10 6.94 -10.44
N PRO A 155 7.33 7.48 -10.39
CA PRO A 155 8.50 6.76 -10.89
C PRO A 155 8.53 5.32 -10.37
N GLY A 156 8.63 4.34 -11.26
CA GLY A 156 8.60 2.93 -10.91
C GLY A 156 9.98 2.38 -10.55
N PRO A 157 10.08 1.07 -10.26
CA PRO A 157 11.37 0.39 -10.09
C PRO A 157 12.13 0.22 -11.42
N ASN A 158 11.48 0.44 -12.56
CA ASN A 158 12.10 0.53 -13.88
C ASN A 158 12.47 2.00 -14.16
N PRO A 159 13.74 2.33 -14.49
CA PRO A 159 14.15 3.68 -14.86
C PRO A 159 13.34 4.32 -15.99
N GLU A 160 12.71 3.50 -16.85
CA GLU A 160 11.92 3.99 -18.00
C GLU A 160 10.41 3.97 -17.75
N GLY A 161 9.96 3.45 -16.61
CA GLY A 161 8.56 3.20 -16.32
C GLY A 161 8.05 3.89 -15.06
N TYR A 162 6.73 4.03 -14.99
CA TYR A 162 6.02 4.46 -13.80
C TYR A 162 5.34 3.26 -13.13
N LEU A 163 4.88 3.49 -11.91
CA LEU A 163 4.13 2.54 -11.10
C LEU A 163 2.87 3.24 -10.59
N VAL A 164 1.72 2.57 -10.64
CA VAL A 164 0.46 3.14 -10.14
C VAL A 164 0.49 3.18 -8.60
N ALA A 165 0.28 4.36 -8.03
CA ALA A 165 0.19 4.58 -6.59
C ALA A 165 -1.23 5.01 -6.19
N ASN A 166 -1.73 4.37 -5.15
CA ASN A 166 -3.00 4.61 -4.46
C ASN A 166 -2.94 3.90 -3.09
N ASN A 167 -3.93 4.09 -2.23
CA ASN A 167 -3.98 3.37 -0.97
C ASN A 167 -5.40 3.32 -0.39
N HIS A 168 -5.74 2.19 0.25
CA HIS A 168 -6.79 2.06 1.24
C HIS A 168 -6.20 2.17 2.64
N GLU A 169 -6.82 2.94 3.52
CA GLU A 169 -6.31 3.11 4.90
C GLU A 169 -6.43 1.84 5.74
N THR A 170 -7.41 1.00 5.44
CA THR A 170 -7.72 -0.18 6.26
C THR A 170 -8.15 -1.36 5.40
N ALA A 171 -7.53 -2.51 5.66
CA ALA A 171 -7.88 -3.80 5.08
C ALA A 171 -7.80 -4.90 6.15
N GLY A 172 -6.62 -5.50 6.36
CA GLY A 172 -6.34 -6.43 7.46
C GLY A 172 -6.62 -5.82 8.84
N ALA A 173 -6.44 -4.50 8.98
CA ALA A 173 -6.80 -3.75 10.17
C ALA A 173 -8.28 -3.91 10.57
N CYS A 174 -9.18 -4.15 9.61
CA CYS A 174 -10.61 -4.35 9.90
C CYS A 174 -10.87 -5.65 10.64
N LEU A 175 -10.24 -6.75 10.21
CA LEU A 175 -10.35 -8.03 10.90
C LEU A 175 -9.63 -7.98 12.26
N GLN A 176 -8.48 -7.31 12.33
CA GLN A 176 -7.78 -7.07 13.59
C GLN A 176 -8.65 -6.26 14.57
N TRP A 177 -9.28 -5.18 14.11
CA TRP A 177 -10.19 -4.38 14.93
C TRP A 177 -11.37 -5.22 15.41
N LEU A 178 -12.00 -6.02 14.54
CA LEU A 178 -13.11 -6.87 14.93
C LEU A 178 -12.68 -7.86 16.03
N ARG A 179 -11.55 -8.54 15.83
CA ARG A 179 -10.96 -9.47 16.80
C ARG A 179 -10.67 -8.78 18.14
N ASP A 180 -9.94 -7.66 18.10
CA ASP A 180 -9.35 -7.06 19.30
C ASP A 180 -10.32 -6.13 20.04
N LYS A 181 -11.35 -5.61 19.38
CA LYS A 181 -12.25 -4.59 19.94
C LYS A 181 -13.71 -5.02 20.02
N ALA A 182 -14.18 -5.87 19.12
CA ALA A 182 -15.60 -6.26 19.08
C ALA A 182 -15.86 -7.69 19.59
N LEU A 183 -14.90 -8.60 19.38
CA LEU A 183 -15.05 -10.03 19.74
C LEU A 183 -14.16 -10.45 20.90
N ALA A 184 -13.17 -9.63 21.30
CA ALA A 184 -12.33 -9.93 22.44
C ALA A 184 -13.17 -9.93 23.72
N PRO A 185 -13.02 -10.95 24.59
CA PRO A 185 -13.74 -10.99 25.86
C PRO A 185 -13.23 -9.89 26.81
N ASP A 186 -14.15 -9.20 27.49
CA ASP A 186 -13.84 -8.11 28.43
C ASP A 186 -12.92 -8.56 29.59
N ALA A 187 -13.04 -9.82 30.01
CA ALA A 187 -12.37 -10.38 31.19
C ALA A 187 -11.03 -11.09 30.90
N GLY A 188 -10.35 -10.77 29.78
CA GLY A 188 -9.03 -11.33 29.48
C GLY A 188 -9.02 -12.82 29.09
N GLY A 189 -10.17 -13.36 28.67
CA GLY A 189 -10.25 -14.68 28.07
C GLY A 189 -9.42 -14.79 26.77
N PRO A 190 -9.16 -16.01 26.27
CA PRO A 190 -8.38 -16.21 25.06
C PRO A 190 -9.04 -15.51 23.88
N ARG A 191 -8.27 -14.68 23.18
CA ARG A 191 -8.72 -14.03 21.94
C ARG A 191 -8.70 -15.06 20.82
N PRO A 192 -9.73 -15.09 19.95
CA PRO A 192 -9.69 -15.96 18.78
C PRO A 192 -8.52 -15.55 17.88
N SER A 193 -7.78 -16.53 17.40
CA SER A 193 -6.78 -16.37 16.35
C SER A 193 -7.44 -15.90 15.05
N PHE A 194 -6.63 -15.36 14.13
CA PHE A 194 -7.14 -15.01 12.80
C PHE A 194 -7.64 -16.24 12.02
N GLY A 195 -7.02 -17.41 12.23
CA GLY A 195 -7.46 -18.67 11.64
C GLY A 195 -8.87 -19.05 12.07
N GLU A 196 -9.15 -19.03 13.39
CA GLU A 196 -10.48 -19.33 13.93
C GLU A 196 -11.55 -18.34 13.43
N LEU A 197 -11.20 -17.07 13.22
CA LEU A 197 -12.13 -16.10 12.61
C LEU A 197 -12.40 -16.41 11.14
N VAL A 198 -11.39 -16.83 10.38
CA VAL A 198 -11.56 -17.24 8.97
C VAL A 198 -12.41 -18.51 8.87
N GLU A 199 -12.17 -19.49 9.74
CA GLU A 199 -12.99 -20.72 9.81
C GLU A 199 -14.45 -20.39 10.17
N LEU A 200 -14.67 -19.48 11.12
CA LEU A 200 -16.00 -19.01 11.47
C LEU A 200 -16.66 -18.26 10.29
N ALA A 201 -15.93 -17.45 9.55
CA ALA A 201 -16.45 -16.79 8.35
C ALA A 201 -16.82 -17.78 7.24
N ALA A 202 -16.14 -18.93 7.17
CA ALA A 202 -16.41 -19.97 6.19
C ALA A 202 -17.75 -20.67 6.43
N SER A 203 -18.28 -20.66 7.66
CA SER A 203 -19.59 -21.27 7.98
C SER A 203 -20.79 -20.38 7.61
N ALA A 204 -20.57 -19.08 7.39
CA ALA A 204 -21.58 -18.17 6.87
C ALA A 204 -21.73 -18.32 5.35
N PRO A 205 -22.94 -18.14 4.79
CA PRO A 205 -23.13 -18.13 3.35
C PRO A 205 -22.39 -16.96 2.69
N ARG A 206 -22.02 -17.11 1.42
CA ARG A 206 -21.53 -16.01 0.58
C ARG A 206 -22.51 -14.85 0.61
N GLY A 207 -21.99 -13.63 0.77
CA GLY A 207 -22.80 -12.42 0.94
C GLY A 207 -23.30 -12.20 2.36
N SER A 208 -22.85 -13.01 3.34
CA SER A 208 -23.05 -12.76 4.78
C SER A 208 -24.51 -12.57 5.19
N GLY A 209 -25.45 -13.29 4.57
CA GLY A 209 -26.89 -13.08 4.82
C GLY A 209 -27.39 -11.68 4.41
N ASN A 210 -26.75 -11.05 3.43
CA ASN A 210 -26.94 -9.66 2.99
C ASN A 210 -26.47 -8.59 3.99
N VAL A 211 -25.62 -8.94 4.95
CA VAL A 211 -24.95 -7.97 5.82
C VAL A 211 -23.76 -7.37 5.08
N LEU A 212 -23.67 -6.04 5.07
CA LEU A 212 -22.56 -5.31 4.46
C LEU A 212 -21.70 -4.67 5.55
N PHE A 213 -20.38 -4.77 5.41
CA PHE A 213 -19.43 -4.00 6.21
C PHE A 213 -18.73 -2.96 5.32
N THR A 214 -18.78 -1.69 5.70
CA THR A 214 -17.98 -0.64 5.05
C THR A 214 -16.66 -0.48 5.81
N PRO A 215 -15.48 -0.70 5.19
CA PRO A 215 -14.24 -0.88 5.94
C PRO A 215 -13.51 0.42 6.34
N TRP A 216 -14.15 1.58 6.30
CA TRP A 216 -13.51 2.90 6.45
C TRP A 216 -13.20 3.28 7.91
N LEU A 217 -12.62 2.37 8.72
CA LEU A 217 -12.36 2.58 10.16
C LEU A 217 -11.52 3.82 10.45
N ALA A 218 -10.58 4.16 9.56
CA ALA A 218 -9.68 5.30 9.69
C ALA A 218 -9.95 6.41 8.65
N GLY A 219 -11.15 6.44 8.06
CA GLY A 219 -11.40 7.19 6.83
C GLY A 219 -10.96 6.40 5.60
N GLU A 220 -10.96 7.06 4.45
CA GLU A 220 -10.53 6.45 3.19
C GLU A 220 -9.73 7.43 2.32
N ARG A 221 -8.74 6.94 1.56
CA ARG A 221 -7.93 7.74 0.63
C ARG A 221 -8.38 7.54 -0.82
N SER A 222 -8.20 6.35 -1.37
CA SER A 222 -8.63 6.04 -2.74
C SER A 222 -9.88 5.15 -2.66
N PRO A 223 -10.91 5.31 -3.50
CA PRO A 223 -11.02 6.26 -4.61
C PRO A 223 -11.78 7.57 -4.27
N VAL A 224 -11.98 7.94 -2.99
CA VAL A 224 -12.88 9.06 -2.60
C VAL A 224 -12.31 10.18 -1.72
N ASP A 225 -11.12 10.01 -1.14
CA ASP A 225 -10.44 10.96 -0.24
C ASP A 225 -11.33 11.54 0.86
N ASP A 226 -11.83 10.68 1.74
CA ASP A 226 -12.71 11.07 2.83
C ASP A 226 -12.19 10.58 4.18
N ARG A 227 -11.43 11.46 4.84
CA ARG A 227 -10.89 11.22 6.19
C ARG A 227 -11.97 11.16 7.27
N SER A 228 -13.18 11.63 6.97
CA SER A 228 -14.31 11.62 7.91
C SER A 228 -15.11 10.32 7.83
N ALA A 229 -14.97 9.53 6.76
CA ALA A 229 -15.67 8.26 6.61
C ALA A 229 -15.39 7.33 7.79
N ARG A 230 -16.40 6.60 8.26
CA ARG A 230 -16.26 5.62 9.35
C ARG A 230 -16.93 4.32 8.97
N ALA A 231 -16.39 3.23 9.51
CA ALA A 231 -16.91 1.90 9.26
C ALA A 231 -18.30 1.69 9.84
N GLY A 232 -19.03 0.71 9.29
CA GLY A 232 -20.38 0.38 9.70
C GLY A 232 -20.77 -1.02 9.25
N PHE A 233 -21.60 -1.69 10.08
CA PHE A 233 -22.37 -2.84 9.66
C PHE A 233 -23.75 -2.37 9.21
N HIS A 234 -24.19 -2.84 8.06
CA HIS A 234 -25.46 -2.46 7.45
C HIS A 234 -26.31 -3.71 7.21
N ASN A 235 -27.63 -3.53 7.33
CA ASN A 235 -28.62 -4.58 7.14
C ASN A 235 -28.49 -5.77 8.12
N VAL A 236 -28.11 -5.48 9.37
CA VAL A 236 -28.12 -6.46 10.47
C VAL A 236 -29.56 -6.72 10.92
N SER A 237 -29.91 -7.98 11.15
CA SER A 237 -31.22 -8.43 11.63
C SER A 237 -31.10 -9.28 12.89
N LEU A 238 -32.23 -9.64 13.52
CA LEU A 238 -32.25 -10.57 14.67
C LEU A 238 -31.68 -11.97 14.32
N ALA A 239 -31.64 -12.34 13.04
CA ALA A 239 -31.09 -13.60 12.57
C ALA A 239 -29.58 -13.52 12.28
N THR A 240 -28.98 -12.32 12.28
CA THR A 240 -27.55 -12.14 11.98
C THR A 240 -26.70 -12.69 13.12
N GLY A 241 -25.86 -13.68 12.80
CA GLY A 241 -24.94 -14.31 13.75
C GLY A 241 -23.52 -13.76 13.67
N ARG A 242 -22.65 -14.31 14.51
CA ARG A 242 -21.21 -13.96 14.55
C ARG A 242 -20.51 -14.33 13.24
N ALA A 243 -20.90 -15.44 12.62
CA ALA A 243 -20.33 -15.90 11.36
C ALA A 243 -20.55 -14.89 10.23
N GLU A 244 -21.79 -14.40 10.08
CA GLU A 244 -22.15 -13.38 9.09
C GLU A 244 -21.40 -12.08 9.33
N LEU A 245 -21.23 -11.64 10.58
CA LEU A 245 -20.48 -10.41 10.88
C LEU A 245 -18.99 -10.53 10.50
N VAL A 246 -18.35 -11.65 10.81
CA VAL A 246 -16.94 -11.86 10.45
C VAL A 246 -16.79 -11.99 8.93
N ARG A 247 -17.69 -12.75 8.28
CA ARG A 247 -17.70 -12.89 6.81
C ARG A 247 -17.94 -11.55 6.12
N ALA A 248 -18.84 -10.71 6.66
CA ALA A 248 -19.11 -9.38 6.14
C ALA A 248 -17.88 -8.49 6.19
N VAL A 249 -17.01 -8.62 7.21
CA VAL A 249 -15.73 -7.87 7.25
C VAL A 249 -14.80 -8.30 6.12
N LEU A 250 -14.64 -9.61 5.87
CA LEU A 250 -13.79 -10.10 4.79
C LEU A 250 -14.31 -9.64 3.41
N GLU A 251 -15.62 -9.77 3.19
CA GLU A 251 -16.30 -9.36 1.97
C GLU A 251 -16.29 -7.83 1.79
N GLY A 252 -16.47 -7.07 2.88
CA GLY A 252 -16.41 -5.61 2.90
C GLY A 252 -15.07 -5.06 2.44
N VAL A 253 -13.96 -5.68 2.87
CA VAL A 253 -12.61 -5.36 2.38
C VAL A 253 -12.49 -5.70 0.89
N ALA A 254 -13.01 -6.86 0.46
CA ALA A 254 -12.99 -7.23 -0.96
C ALA A 254 -13.83 -6.28 -1.83
N PHE A 255 -14.99 -5.81 -1.36
CA PHE A 255 -15.81 -4.80 -2.05
C PHE A 255 -15.09 -3.46 -2.17
N ASN A 256 -14.40 -3.03 -1.11
CA ASN A 256 -13.60 -1.81 -1.16
C ASN A 256 -12.43 -1.97 -2.17
N ASN A 257 -11.75 -3.12 -2.16
CA ASN A 257 -10.72 -3.45 -3.14
C ASN A 257 -11.25 -3.51 -4.57
N ARG A 258 -12.45 -4.04 -4.81
CA ARG A 258 -13.13 -3.92 -6.11
C ARG A 258 -13.37 -2.46 -6.49
N TRP A 259 -13.81 -1.63 -5.55
CA TRP A 259 -14.07 -0.21 -5.80
C TRP A 259 -12.83 0.56 -6.27
N LEU A 260 -11.70 0.30 -5.61
CA LEU A 260 -10.40 0.81 -6.03
C LEU A 260 -9.92 0.20 -7.33
N HIS A 261 -10.04 -1.11 -7.49
CA HIS A 261 -9.62 -1.81 -8.69
C HIS A 261 -10.33 -1.28 -9.94
N ASP A 262 -11.65 -1.09 -9.87
CA ASP A 262 -12.43 -0.49 -10.96
C ASP A 262 -11.92 0.93 -11.29
N ALA A 263 -11.46 1.69 -10.29
CA ALA A 263 -10.84 2.99 -10.50
C ALA A 263 -9.45 2.87 -11.14
N VAL A 264 -8.64 1.89 -10.74
CA VAL A 264 -7.32 1.60 -11.32
C VAL A 264 -7.46 1.15 -12.77
N GLU A 265 -8.37 0.23 -13.11
CA GLU A 265 -8.59 -0.22 -14.49
C GLU A 265 -9.05 0.93 -15.39
N ARG A 266 -9.94 1.80 -14.91
CA ARG A 266 -10.30 3.04 -15.64
C ARG A 266 -9.12 3.99 -15.79
N PHE A 267 -8.26 4.07 -14.77
CA PHE A 267 -7.06 4.89 -14.81
C PHE A 267 -6.08 4.37 -15.87
N VAL A 268 -5.85 3.07 -15.96
CA VAL A 268 -4.93 2.47 -16.94
C VAL A 268 -5.56 2.14 -18.29
N LYS A 269 -6.90 2.24 -18.39
CA LYS A 269 -7.74 1.90 -19.55
C LYS A 269 -7.57 0.44 -20.02
N ARG A 270 -7.44 -0.48 -19.06
CA ARG A 270 -7.21 -1.89 -19.36
C ARG A 270 -7.80 -2.77 -18.26
N ARG A 271 -8.26 -3.96 -18.65
CA ARG A 271 -8.57 -5.03 -17.70
C ARG A 271 -7.26 -5.59 -17.13
N LEU A 272 -7.14 -5.62 -15.81
CA LEU A 272 -5.96 -6.12 -15.10
C LEU A 272 -6.24 -7.52 -14.58
N GLU A 273 -5.63 -8.52 -15.22
CA GLU A 273 -5.78 -9.93 -14.85
C GLU A 273 -4.58 -10.75 -15.38
N PRO A 274 -4.03 -11.70 -14.61
CA PRO A 274 -4.33 -12.00 -13.19
C PRO A 274 -3.86 -10.87 -12.24
N ILE A 275 -4.32 -10.93 -10.99
CA ILE A 275 -3.82 -10.06 -9.90
C ILE A 275 -3.00 -10.91 -8.94
N ARG A 276 -1.72 -10.60 -8.78
CA ARG A 276 -0.86 -11.24 -7.79
C ARG A 276 -1.11 -10.65 -6.40
N VAL A 277 -1.46 -11.47 -5.43
CA VAL A 277 -1.80 -11.03 -4.07
C VAL A 277 -0.75 -11.48 -3.05
N PHE A 278 -0.48 -10.61 -2.09
CA PHE A 278 0.42 -10.87 -0.96
C PHE A 278 -0.01 -10.07 0.27
N GLY A 279 0.71 -10.22 1.38
CA GLY A 279 0.39 -9.63 2.67
C GLY A 279 -0.34 -10.59 3.60
N GLY A 280 -0.60 -10.13 4.83
CA GLY A 280 -1.14 -10.97 5.89
C GLY A 280 -2.47 -11.65 5.55
N GLY A 281 -3.35 -10.96 4.81
CA GLY A 281 -4.64 -11.51 4.39
C GLY A 281 -4.54 -12.53 3.26
N ALA A 282 -3.47 -12.52 2.47
CA ALA A 282 -3.24 -13.49 1.40
C ALA A 282 -2.98 -14.91 1.92
N GLN A 283 -2.64 -15.06 3.20
CA GLN A 283 -2.51 -16.38 3.84
C GLN A 283 -3.85 -17.15 3.91
N SER A 284 -4.98 -16.47 3.77
CA SER A 284 -6.31 -17.07 3.82
C SER A 284 -6.81 -17.45 2.43
N ASP A 285 -7.00 -18.75 2.18
CA ASP A 285 -7.64 -19.26 0.96
C ASP A 285 -9.04 -18.67 0.78
N LEU A 286 -9.82 -18.64 1.86
CA LEU A 286 -11.16 -18.05 1.86
C LEU A 286 -11.11 -16.58 1.42
N TRP A 287 -10.17 -15.80 1.94
CA TRP A 287 -10.11 -14.38 1.62
C TRP A 287 -9.59 -14.14 0.19
N CYS A 288 -8.66 -14.96 -0.29
CA CYS A 288 -8.21 -14.93 -1.68
C CYS A 288 -9.36 -15.28 -2.64
N GLN A 289 -10.12 -16.35 -2.37
CA GLN A 289 -11.29 -16.72 -3.15
C GLN A 289 -12.38 -15.65 -3.09
N THR A 290 -12.60 -15.03 -1.92
CA THR A 290 -13.57 -13.92 -1.77
C THR A 290 -13.18 -12.73 -2.63
N HIS A 291 -11.89 -12.38 -2.73
CA HIS A 291 -11.43 -11.33 -3.63
C HIS A 291 -11.62 -11.74 -5.10
N ALA A 292 -11.32 -12.98 -5.48
CA ALA A 292 -11.54 -13.47 -6.84
C ALA A 292 -13.02 -13.37 -7.24
N ASP A 293 -13.92 -13.86 -6.38
CA ASP A 293 -15.36 -13.87 -6.57
C ASP A 293 -15.94 -12.43 -6.63
N VAL A 294 -15.53 -11.56 -5.70
CA VAL A 294 -16.03 -10.18 -5.63
C VAL A 294 -15.50 -9.33 -6.77
N MET A 295 -14.19 -9.37 -7.05
CA MET A 295 -13.54 -8.51 -8.06
C MET A 295 -13.74 -9.04 -9.48
N ASP A 296 -14.21 -10.27 -9.64
CA ASP A 296 -14.30 -10.96 -10.91
C ASP A 296 -12.95 -10.99 -11.65
N ARG A 297 -11.89 -11.35 -10.93
CA ARG A 297 -10.52 -11.47 -11.46
C ARG A 297 -9.87 -12.74 -10.92
N THR A 298 -9.06 -13.37 -11.73
CA THR A 298 -8.15 -14.42 -11.25
C THR A 298 -7.16 -13.82 -10.25
N ILE A 299 -7.10 -14.39 -9.05
CA ILE A 299 -6.16 -14.01 -8.00
C ILE A 299 -5.06 -15.08 -7.91
N GLU A 300 -3.81 -14.65 -8.01
CA GLU A 300 -2.62 -15.50 -7.85
C GLU A 300 -1.97 -15.20 -6.51
N ARG A 301 -2.02 -16.13 -5.55
CA ARG A 301 -1.29 -15.99 -4.30
C ARG A 301 0.18 -16.32 -4.51
N LEU A 302 1.04 -15.39 -4.13
CA LEU A 302 2.49 -15.60 -4.12
C LEU A 302 2.89 -16.59 -3.04
N ALA A 303 3.91 -17.41 -3.31
CA ALA A 303 4.29 -18.54 -2.46
C ALA A 303 4.77 -18.15 -1.06
N ASP A 304 5.39 -16.97 -0.93
CA ASP A 304 5.74 -16.40 0.37
C ASP A 304 5.12 -15.01 0.52
N PRO A 305 3.80 -14.94 0.78
CA PRO A 305 3.07 -13.69 0.72
C PRO A 305 3.47 -12.70 1.81
N LEU A 306 4.16 -13.12 2.87
CA LEU A 306 4.61 -12.24 3.95
C LEU A 306 5.94 -11.54 3.64
N HIS A 307 6.79 -12.13 2.79
CA HIS A 307 8.15 -11.64 2.56
C HIS A 307 8.38 -11.04 1.18
N VAL A 308 7.31 -10.81 0.39
CA VAL A 308 7.38 -10.25 -0.98
C VAL A 308 8.22 -8.98 -1.07
N ASN A 309 8.07 -8.04 -0.13
CA ASN A 309 8.87 -6.80 -0.13
C ASN A 309 10.37 -7.06 0.06
N LEU A 310 10.73 -8.04 0.90
CA LEU A 310 12.13 -8.41 1.15
C LEU A 310 12.73 -9.12 -0.06
N GLN A 311 11.98 -10.06 -0.65
CA GLN A 311 12.35 -10.72 -1.90
C GLN A 311 12.56 -9.69 -3.02
N GLY A 312 11.64 -8.73 -3.14
CA GLY A 312 11.74 -7.66 -4.11
C GLY A 312 12.94 -6.74 -3.89
N ALA A 313 13.30 -6.43 -2.63
CA ALA A 313 14.51 -5.68 -2.31
C ALA A 313 15.78 -6.45 -2.71
N ALA A 314 15.85 -7.76 -2.44
CA ALA A 314 16.97 -8.61 -2.83
C ALA A 314 17.09 -8.73 -4.36
N MET A 315 15.97 -8.95 -5.06
CA MET A 315 15.93 -9.02 -6.52
C MET A 315 16.32 -7.68 -7.15
N LEU A 316 15.86 -6.56 -6.61
CA LEU A 316 16.25 -5.23 -7.06
C LEU A 316 17.76 -5.01 -6.91
N ALA A 317 18.36 -5.46 -5.80
CA ALA A 317 19.81 -5.39 -5.62
C ALA A 317 20.54 -6.25 -6.67
N GLY A 318 20.06 -7.47 -6.95
CA GLY A 318 20.60 -8.31 -8.02
C GLY A 318 20.51 -7.65 -9.41
N ILE A 319 19.37 -7.00 -9.71
CA ILE A 319 19.17 -6.24 -10.96
C ILE A 319 20.13 -5.05 -11.03
N ALA A 320 20.27 -4.30 -9.94
CA ALA A 320 21.17 -3.15 -9.84
C ALA A 320 22.65 -3.53 -10.06
N LEU A 321 23.04 -4.73 -9.64
CA LEU A 321 24.40 -5.25 -9.79
C LEU A 321 24.62 -5.98 -11.12
N GLY A 322 23.58 -6.14 -11.96
CA GLY A 322 23.67 -6.88 -13.21
C GLY A 322 23.71 -8.40 -13.05
N GLU A 323 23.49 -8.91 -11.85
CA GLU A 323 23.43 -10.35 -11.53
C GLU A 323 22.08 -10.98 -11.90
N LEU A 324 21.04 -10.15 -12.02
CA LEU A 324 19.70 -10.56 -12.44
C LEU A 324 19.23 -9.71 -13.60
N ASP A 325 18.78 -10.36 -14.66
CA ASP A 325 18.03 -9.67 -15.71
C ASP A 325 16.61 -9.36 -15.26
N ARG A 326 16.11 -8.18 -15.61
CA ARG A 326 14.78 -7.74 -15.18
C ARG A 326 13.66 -8.57 -15.82
N ALA A 327 13.82 -9.00 -17.06
CA ALA A 327 12.79 -9.80 -17.73
C ALA A 327 12.73 -11.21 -17.12
N SER A 328 13.87 -11.80 -16.74
CA SER A 328 13.92 -13.12 -16.09
C SER A 328 13.57 -13.09 -14.60
N ALA A 329 13.69 -11.94 -13.93
CA ALA A 329 13.32 -11.80 -12.52
C ALA A 329 11.83 -12.12 -12.26
N HIS A 330 10.95 -11.92 -13.24
CA HIS A 330 9.55 -12.36 -13.16
C HIS A 330 9.43 -13.87 -12.85
N ASP A 331 10.29 -14.70 -13.46
CA ASP A 331 10.21 -16.17 -13.39
C ASP A 331 10.74 -16.73 -12.06
N LEU A 332 11.46 -15.92 -11.28
CA LEU A 332 11.90 -16.28 -9.93
C LEU A 332 10.76 -16.22 -8.91
N VAL A 333 9.68 -15.50 -9.23
CA VAL A 333 8.55 -15.29 -8.32
C VAL A 333 7.55 -16.42 -8.49
N LYS A 334 7.44 -17.25 -7.44
CA LYS A 334 6.55 -18.43 -7.44
C LYS A 334 5.14 -18.07 -7.00
N VAL A 335 4.16 -18.58 -7.74
CA VAL A 335 2.76 -18.61 -7.35
C VAL A 335 2.48 -19.94 -6.65
N ASP A 336 1.84 -19.90 -5.49
CA ASP A 336 1.47 -21.10 -4.72
C ASP A 336 0.04 -21.56 -5.05
N ALA A 337 -0.90 -20.63 -5.16
CA ALA A 337 -2.30 -20.96 -5.41
C ALA A 337 -2.96 -19.97 -6.37
N VAL A 338 -3.91 -20.48 -7.16
CA VAL A 338 -4.69 -19.69 -8.14
C VAL A 338 -6.17 -19.82 -7.83
N PHE A 339 -6.81 -18.69 -7.54
CA PHE A 339 -8.22 -18.58 -7.22
C PHE A 339 -8.96 -17.95 -8.40
N ARG A 340 -9.84 -18.73 -9.04
CA ARG A 340 -10.64 -18.26 -10.17
C ARG A 340 -12.02 -17.82 -9.67
N PRO A 341 -12.61 -16.74 -10.20
CA PRO A 341 -13.95 -16.32 -9.82
C PRO A 341 -14.95 -17.45 -10.06
N ASP A 342 -15.77 -17.76 -9.05
CA ASP A 342 -16.85 -18.72 -9.17
C ASP A 342 -18.09 -18.06 -9.79
N PRO A 343 -18.54 -18.48 -10.99
CA PRO A 343 -19.69 -17.89 -11.66
C PRO A 343 -20.99 -17.93 -10.83
N SER A 344 -21.15 -18.91 -9.93
CA SER A 344 -22.33 -19.04 -9.08
C SER A 344 -22.44 -17.93 -8.03
N SER A 345 -21.30 -17.31 -7.66
CA SER A 345 -21.23 -16.23 -6.68
C SER A 345 -21.54 -14.84 -7.26
N ARG A 346 -21.40 -14.68 -8.59
CA ARG A 346 -21.43 -13.38 -9.27
C ARG A 346 -22.71 -12.59 -8.98
N GLY A 347 -23.86 -13.22 -9.12
CA GLY A 347 -25.15 -12.56 -8.92
C GLY A 347 -25.34 -12.04 -7.49
N VAL A 348 -24.77 -12.73 -6.48
CA VAL A 348 -24.81 -12.29 -5.09
C VAL A 348 -23.89 -11.09 -4.89
N TYR A 349 -22.62 -11.21 -5.32
CA TYR A 349 -21.62 -10.18 -5.06
C TYR A 349 -21.82 -8.90 -5.89
N ASP A 350 -22.27 -8.98 -7.15
CA ASP A 350 -22.54 -7.79 -7.96
C ASP A 350 -23.66 -6.94 -7.34
N ARG A 351 -24.76 -7.57 -6.92
CA ARG A 351 -25.86 -6.88 -6.23
C ARG A 351 -25.40 -6.23 -4.93
N LEU A 352 -24.59 -6.92 -4.13
CA LEU A 352 -24.09 -6.39 -2.86
C LEU A 352 -23.07 -5.26 -3.06
N TYR A 353 -22.24 -5.36 -4.10
CA TYR A 353 -21.30 -4.31 -4.48
C TYR A 353 -22.01 -3.03 -4.94
N ASP A 354 -23.09 -3.17 -5.70
CA ASP A 354 -23.92 -2.03 -6.10
C ASP A 354 -24.46 -1.27 -4.88
N GLU A 355 -24.93 -1.98 -3.86
CA GLU A 355 -25.35 -1.35 -2.59
C GLU A 355 -24.16 -0.77 -1.81
N PHE A 356 -23.03 -1.48 -1.75
CA PHE A 356 -21.81 -1.01 -1.09
C PHE A 356 -21.38 0.38 -1.57
N THR A 357 -21.34 0.59 -2.89
CA THR A 357 -20.94 1.90 -3.44
C THR A 357 -21.97 3.01 -3.20
N LYS A 358 -23.27 2.66 -3.06
CA LYS A 358 -24.33 3.60 -2.69
C LYS A 358 -24.26 4.01 -1.21
N LEU A 359 -23.82 3.11 -0.32
CA LEU A 359 -23.67 3.39 1.11
C LEU A 359 -22.74 4.59 1.37
N TYR A 360 -21.63 4.70 0.65
CA TYR A 360 -20.77 5.89 0.77
C TYR A 360 -21.52 7.17 0.42
N LYS A 361 -22.21 7.18 -0.72
CA LYS A 361 -22.93 8.36 -1.22
C LYS A 361 -24.04 8.80 -0.27
N SER A 362 -24.74 7.86 0.36
CA SER A 362 -25.82 8.18 1.30
C SER A 362 -25.32 8.62 2.67
N GLN A 363 -24.13 8.17 3.10
CA GLN A 363 -23.64 8.41 4.46
C GLN A 363 -22.59 9.52 4.57
N LYS A 364 -21.94 9.95 3.48
CA LYS A 364 -20.87 10.96 3.53
C LYS A 364 -21.23 12.23 4.30
N ASP A 365 -22.45 12.74 4.14
CA ASP A 365 -22.87 13.97 4.83
C ASP A 365 -23.01 13.75 6.34
N MET A 366 -23.45 12.55 6.74
CA MET A 366 -23.49 12.14 8.15
C MET A 366 -22.07 12.03 8.72
N PHE A 367 -21.15 11.37 8.00
CA PHE A 367 -19.74 11.28 8.39
C PHE A 367 -19.13 12.65 8.65
N HIS A 368 -19.39 13.61 7.75
CA HIS A 368 -18.86 14.97 7.86
C HIS A 368 -19.49 15.73 9.02
N ARG A 369 -20.76 15.51 9.36
CA ARG A 369 -21.39 16.12 10.54
C ARG A 369 -20.84 15.57 11.84
N LEU A 370 -20.58 14.27 11.92
CA LEU A 370 -20.11 13.61 13.15
C LEU A 370 -18.61 13.82 13.40
N ASN A 371 -17.80 13.88 12.34
CA ASN A 371 -16.34 13.85 12.45
C ASN A 371 -15.65 15.16 12.05
N ARG A 372 -16.40 16.25 11.80
CA ARG A 372 -15.78 17.55 11.50
C ARG A 372 -14.93 17.99 12.69
N PRO A 373 -13.63 18.28 12.52
CA PRO A 373 -12.87 18.90 13.59
C PRO A 373 -13.51 20.26 13.93
N PRO A 374 -13.60 20.63 15.22
CA PRO A 374 -14.12 21.93 15.61
C PRO A 374 -13.33 23.02 14.90
N ARG A 375 -14.02 24.02 14.34
CA ARG A 375 -13.39 25.17 13.68
C ARG A 375 -12.37 25.77 14.65
N ARG A 376 -11.08 25.64 14.35
CA ARG A 376 -10.04 26.44 15.03
C ARG A 376 -10.43 27.90 14.82
N LYS A 377 -10.83 28.60 15.89
CA LYS A 377 -10.92 30.07 15.86
C LYS A 377 -9.54 30.57 15.41
N ARG A 378 -9.49 31.38 14.35
CA ARG A 378 -8.25 32.08 13.99
C ARG A 378 -7.78 32.85 15.24
N PRO A 379 -6.50 32.81 15.60
CA PRO A 379 -5.97 33.77 16.55
C PRO A 379 -6.28 35.17 16.02
N GLY A 380 -6.92 35.98 16.85
CA GLY A 380 -7.27 37.37 16.54
C GLY A 380 -6.04 38.27 16.54
#